data_AF-A0A087YRM9-F1
#
_entry.id   AF-A0A087YRM9-F1
#
_cell.length_a   1.000
_cell.length_b   1.000
_cell.length_c   1.000
_cell.angle_alpha   90.00
_cell.angle_beta   90.00
_cell.angle_gamma   90.00
#
_symmetry.space_group_name_H-M   'P 1'
#
loop_
_entity.id
_entity.type
_entity.pdbx_description
1 polymer ?
#
loop_
_entity_poly.entity_id
_entity_poly.type
_entity_poly.pdbx_seq_one_letter_code
_entity_poly.pdbx_strand_id
1 'polypeptide(L)'
;NTSSKFKNIISESLLIQSGSPSVFQLNTKKEDFGPLTKKTLGKKNLNKANRTVLLVGETGAGKSTVINALVNHTMGVKFEDEVWFKIVEDEKRGQTESQTSDVIVYEIFGFEDQTLPFSLTIIDTPGFGDTRGIEKDLIVSQRLFDLFRSDEGIQEIHAVGLVVKATDNRVNDRLSYVFNSVMSLFGKNLERSIVALITHSDGRQPKNVLQALEATKIRCAKNEKNQPIYFLFDNSQSDDRSEETEFLKIATEISERGLRTFTTFLEKKTAQKLIMTTDVLNERISLTACIQNLQERIHLIEQKQVELKQTHDALVIQVEDMNKSETFTVEVDVVFKEKEPLRSQKIFRQNIFEKAMVCTICEENCHYPGCTLVRSPQHCEVIRKGHCTVCTGKCPASAHVKENWRYVTKTKKVKKTVGAKKEIKTKKGEAEKNFNIIKGLINEIQKLRSEKFQLIDEAYQHVIKLEEIALQVDAVTTLVHLDFLIAKMKEKGDTKKVQKLENMRIQMDEGTKLALQYL
;
A
#
# COMPACT_ATOMS: atom_id res chain seq x y z
N ASN A 1 22.45 39.76 -20.31
CA ASN A 1 23.37 38.66 -20.68
C ASN A 1 22.87 37.39 -20.04
N THR A 2 21.92 36.69 -20.66
CA THR A 2 21.52 35.34 -20.22
C THR A 2 22.77 34.45 -20.26
N SER A 3 23.20 34.05 -19.07
CA SER A 3 24.51 33.54 -18.73
C SER A 3 24.95 32.35 -19.59
N SER A 4 26.18 32.40 -20.13
CA SER A 4 26.82 31.30 -20.87
C SER A 4 26.78 29.95 -20.11
N LYS A 5 26.61 30.00 -18.79
CA LYS A 5 26.55 28.89 -17.85
C LYS A 5 25.50 27.82 -18.18
N PHE A 6 24.32 28.21 -18.67
CA PHE A 6 23.21 27.27 -18.93
C PHE A 6 22.88 27.10 -20.41
N LYS A 7 23.70 27.63 -21.32
CA LYS A 7 23.40 27.69 -22.77
C LYS A 7 23.01 26.33 -23.35
N ASN A 8 23.76 25.27 -23.04
CA ASN A 8 23.50 23.92 -23.57
C ASN A 8 22.17 23.36 -23.04
N ILE A 9 21.91 23.52 -21.74
CA ILE A 9 20.68 23.02 -21.10
C ILE A 9 19.47 23.77 -21.65
N ILE A 10 19.57 25.10 -21.80
CA ILE A 10 18.53 25.94 -22.39
C ILE A 10 18.23 25.50 -23.83
N SER A 11 19.25 25.24 -24.65
CA SER A 11 19.04 24.82 -26.05
C SER A 11 18.37 23.44 -26.20
N GLU A 12 18.50 22.58 -25.20
CA GLU A 12 17.88 21.25 -25.16
C GLU A 12 16.52 21.23 -24.45
N SER A 13 16.12 22.36 -23.84
CA SER A 13 14.89 22.48 -23.04
C SER A 13 13.80 23.23 -23.79
N LEU A 14 12.54 23.01 -23.42
CA LEU A 14 11.39 23.71 -23.99
C LEU A 14 11.06 24.94 -23.16
N LEU A 15 11.02 26.14 -23.77
CA LEU A 15 10.57 27.36 -23.10
C LEU A 15 9.05 27.25 -22.81
N ILE A 16 8.67 27.35 -21.53
CA ILE A 16 7.28 27.34 -21.07
C ILE A 16 6.75 28.77 -20.92
N GLN A 17 7.54 29.64 -20.28
CA GLN A 17 7.17 31.01 -19.98
C GLN A 17 8.38 31.91 -20.22
N SER A 18 8.20 32.93 -21.04
CA SER A 18 9.16 34.04 -21.18
C SER A 18 8.93 35.06 -20.07
N GLY A 19 10.00 35.63 -19.51
CA GLY A 19 9.91 36.64 -18.45
C GLY A 19 11.16 36.62 -17.56
N SER A 20 11.06 37.24 -16.39
CA SER A 20 12.08 37.14 -15.33
C SER A 20 11.47 36.37 -14.15
N PRO A 21 11.81 35.08 -13.93
CA PRO A 21 12.73 34.28 -14.72
C PRO A 21 12.06 33.68 -15.96
N SER A 22 12.88 33.34 -16.96
CA SER A 22 12.42 32.50 -18.07
C SER A 22 12.34 31.05 -17.61
N VAL A 23 11.17 30.41 -17.77
CA VAL A 23 10.90 29.06 -17.26
C VAL A 23 11.02 28.04 -18.39
N PHE A 24 11.85 27.02 -18.18
CA PHE A 24 12.13 25.97 -19.16
C PHE A 24 11.75 24.58 -18.63
N GLN A 25 11.05 23.78 -19.44
CA GLN A 25 10.86 22.35 -19.21
C GLN A 25 12.12 21.60 -19.64
N LEU A 26 12.75 20.91 -18.69
CA LEU A 26 13.92 20.07 -18.95
C LEU A 26 13.54 18.86 -19.79
N ASN A 27 14.38 18.56 -20.78
CA ASN A 27 14.31 17.31 -21.51
C ASN A 27 14.95 16.19 -20.69
N THR A 28 14.23 15.07 -20.51
CA THR A 28 14.70 13.93 -19.70
C THR A 28 14.54 12.63 -20.48
N LYS A 29 15.47 11.69 -20.26
CA LYS A 29 15.31 10.34 -20.78
C LYS A 29 14.24 9.63 -19.95
N LYS A 30 13.09 9.33 -20.56
CA LYS A 30 12.03 8.55 -19.93
C LYS A 30 12.21 7.07 -20.20
N GLU A 31 12.21 6.27 -19.15
CA GLU A 31 12.23 4.81 -19.20
C GLU A 31 11.12 4.26 -18.31
N ASP A 32 10.32 3.34 -18.83
CA ASP A 32 9.34 2.61 -18.01
C ASP A 32 9.97 1.27 -17.61
N PHE A 33 9.95 0.95 -16.31
CA PHE A 33 10.43 -0.33 -15.79
C PHE A 33 9.34 -0.99 -14.94
N GLY A 34 8.74 -2.05 -15.48
CA GLY A 34 7.50 -2.59 -14.94
C GLY A 34 6.40 -1.52 -14.95
N PRO A 35 5.72 -1.26 -13.83
CA PRO A 35 4.69 -0.24 -13.77
C PRO A 35 5.20 1.17 -13.40
N LEU A 36 6.50 1.35 -13.20
CA LEU A 36 7.08 2.58 -12.68
C LEU A 36 7.75 3.36 -13.81
N THR A 37 7.72 4.69 -13.70
CA THR A 37 8.39 5.58 -14.65
C THR A 37 9.66 6.15 -14.01
N LYS A 38 10.76 6.08 -14.77
CA LYS A 38 12.03 6.73 -14.46
C LYS A 38 12.27 7.88 -15.45
N LYS A 39 12.71 9.02 -14.94
CA LYS A 39 13.13 10.19 -15.73
C LYS A 39 14.55 10.56 -15.34
N THR A 40 15.49 10.47 -16.28
CA THR A 40 16.91 10.75 -16.03
C THR A 40 17.34 12.03 -16.72
N LEU A 41 17.96 12.93 -15.96
CA LEU A 41 18.64 14.14 -16.42
C LEU A 41 20.16 13.96 -16.28
N GLY A 42 20.90 14.16 -17.36
CA GLY A 42 22.36 14.02 -17.39
C GLY A 42 22.83 12.56 -17.48
N LYS A 43 24.10 12.31 -17.13
CA LYS A 43 24.75 10.99 -17.24
C LYS A 43 25.35 10.57 -15.91
N LYS A 44 25.01 9.35 -15.46
CA LYS A 44 25.48 8.78 -14.19
C LYS A 44 27.00 8.63 -14.16
N ASN A 45 27.64 9.19 -13.14
CA ASN A 45 29.04 8.94 -12.83
C ASN A 45 29.16 7.93 -11.69
N LEU A 46 29.72 6.75 -11.97
CA LEU A 46 29.83 5.66 -10.99
C LEU A 46 30.78 5.99 -9.82
N ASN A 47 31.65 6.99 -9.98
CA ASN A 47 32.59 7.41 -8.94
C ASN A 47 32.01 8.46 -7.99
N LYS A 48 30.85 9.03 -8.32
CA LYS A 48 30.17 10.01 -7.46
C LYS A 48 29.13 9.31 -6.60
N ALA A 49 29.04 9.73 -5.35
CA ALA A 49 27.99 9.24 -4.45
C ALA A 49 26.62 9.68 -4.98
N ASN A 50 25.57 8.90 -4.67
CA ASN A 50 24.19 9.25 -5.00
C ASN A 50 23.35 9.29 -3.72
N ARG A 51 22.52 10.33 -3.58
CA ARG A 51 21.59 10.49 -2.46
C ARG A 51 20.17 10.31 -2.95
N THR A 52 19.42 9.43 -2.29
CA THR A 52 18.05 9.09 -2.66
C THR A 52 17.07 9.65 -1.64
N VAL A 53 16.09 10.43 -2.10
CA VAL A 53 15.05 11.06 -1.28
C VAL A 53 13.68 10.59 -1.76
N LEU A 54 12.83 10.14 -0.85
CA LEU A 54 11.42 9.85 -1.12
C LEU A 54 10.55 11.02 -0.64
N LEU A 55 9.69 11.56 -1.49
CA LEU A 55 8.76 12.64 -1.14
C LEU A 55 7.34 12.10 -0.98
N VAL A 56 6.73 12.41 0.16
CA VAL A 56 5.39 11.94 0.54
C VAL A 56 4.62 13.09 1.18
N GLY A 57 3.30 13.15 0.96
CA GLY A 57 2.44 14.21 1.47
C GLY A 57 1.15 14.33 0.67
N GLU A 58 0.23 15.16 1.12
CA GLU A 58 -1.08 15.34 0.48
C GLU A 58 -0.99 15.97 -0.93
N THR A 59 -2.08 15.87 -1.69
CA THR A 59 -2.23 16.59 -2.96
C THR A 59 -2.13 18.10 -2.72
N GLY A 60 -1.32 18.78 -3.54
CA GLY A 60 -1.14 20.22 -3.43
C GLY A 60 -0.18 20.67 -2.32
N ALA A 61 0.44 19.77 -1.54
CA ALA A 61 1.43 20.14 -0.52
C ALA A 61 2.72 20.77 -1.07
N GLY A 62 2.94 20.80 -2.38
CA GLY A 62 4.14 21.40 -3.00
C GLY A 62 5.28 20.42 -3.28
N LYS A 63 5.02 19.10 -3.34
CA LYS A 63 6.04 18.07 -3.67
C LYS A 63 6.78 18.39 -4.97
N SER A 64 6.04 18.64 -6.06
CA SER A 64 6.60 18.97 -7.37
C SER A 64 7.42 20.26 -7.34
N THR A 65 7.01 21.25 -6.55
CA THR A 65 7.77 22.49 -6.36
C THR A 65 9.09 22.24 -5.65
N VAL A 66 9.10 21.41 -4.60
CA VAL A 66 10.32 20.99 -3.91
C VAL A 66 11.26 20.24 -4.85
N ILE A 67 10.73 19.36 -5.72
CA ILE A 67 11.54 18.66 -6.74
C ILE A 67 12.22 19.66 -7.67
N ASN A 68 11.45 20.59 -8.25
CA ASN A 68 12.01 21.60 -9.15
C ASN A 68 13.06 22.47 -8.43
N ALA A 69 12.81 22.86 -7.18
CA ALA A 69 13.76 23.62 -6.37
C ALA A 69 15.06 22.84 -6.10
N LEU A 70 14.98 21.54 -5.78
CA LEU A 70 16.14 20.67 -5.61
C LEU A 70 16.94 20.51 -6.91
N VAL A 71 16.28 20.38 -8.05
CA VAL A 71 16.96 20.29 -9.36
C VAL A 71 17.70 21.59 -9.68
N ASN A 72 17.04 22.74 -9.56
CA ASN A 72 17.69 24.04 -9.80
C ASN A 72 18.86 24.28 -8.83
N HIS A 73 18.70 23.91 -7.56
CA HIS A 73 19.77 23.98 -6.58
C HIS A 73 20.96 23.12 -6.98
N THR A 74 20.72 21.85 -7.37
CA THR A 74 21.74 20.90 -7.82
C THR A 74 22.49 21.43 -9.05
N MET A 75 21.77 22.05 -9.98
CA MET A 75 22.34 22.69 -11.18
C MET A 75 23.08 24.00 -10.87
N GLY A 76 22.96 24.52 -9.65
CA GLY A 76 23.58 25.77 -9.22
C GLY A 76 22.93 27.03 -9.77
N VAL A 77 21.65 26.99 -10.11
CA VAL A 77 20.87 28.17 -10.54
C VAL A 77 20.75 29.16 -9.39
N LYS A 78 21.03 30.42 -9.66
CA LYS A 78 20.91 31.54 -8.72
C LYS A 78 19.80 32.49 -9.12
N PHE A 79 19.35 33.32 -8.18
CA PHE A 79 18.34 34.35 -8.46
C PHE A 79 18.75 35.24 -9.64
N GLU A 80 20.02 35.66 -9.72
CA GLU A 80 20.53 36.57 -10.75
C GLU A 80 20.64 35.93 -12.15
N ASP A 81 20.54 34.60 -12.25
CA ASP A 81 20.64 33.91 -13.55
C ASP A 81 19.37 34.13 -14.42
N GLU A 82 18.27 34.64 -13.84
CA GLU A 82 16.98 34.91 -14.51
C GLU A 82 16.40 33.72 -15.30
N VAL A 83 16.71 32.51 -14.87
CA VAL A 83 16.20 31.26 -15.44
C VAL A 83 15.65 30.34 -14.36
N TRP A 84 14.66 29.54 -14.71
CA TRP A 84 14.11 28.50 -13.84
C TRP A 84 13.82 27.24 -14.64
N PHE A 85 14.21 26.08 -14.12
CA PHE A 85 13.98 24.80 -14.79
C PHE A 85 12.89 23.98 -14.09
N LYS A 86 11.97 23.40 -14.87
CA LYS A 86 10.98 22.42 -14.41
C LYS A 86 11.36 21.05 -14.93
N ILE A 87 11.50 20.07 -14.04
CA ILE A 87 11.66 18.65 -14.40
C ILE A 87 10.33 17.91 -14.30
N VAL A 88 9.46 18.33 -13.39
CA VAL A 88 8.10 17.83 -13.26
C VAL A 88 7.24 18.54 -14.32
N GLU A 89 6.55 17.76 -15.15
CA GLU A 89 5.64 18.28 -16.17
C GLU A 89 4.32 18.71 -15.51
N ASP A 90 3.83 19.91 -15.82
CA ASP A 90 2.50 20.36 -15.39
C ASP A 90 1.42 19.59 -16.17
N GLU A 91 0.80 18.58 -15.57
CA GLU A 91 -0.43 18.00 -16.13
C GLU A 91 -1.54 19.08 -16.05
N LYS A 92 -2.35 19.26 -17.11
CA LYS A 92 -3.48 20.22 -17.09
C LYS A 92 -4.63 19.71 -16.22
N ARG A 93 -4.43 19.57 -14.90
CA ARG A 93 -5.44 19.16 -13.93
C ARG A 93 -5.64 20.26 -12.87
N GLY A 94 -6.83 20.35 -12.29
CA GLY A 94 -7.14 21.35 -11.26
C GLY A 94 -6.26 21.20 -10.01
N GLN A 95 -6.08 22.27 -9.22
CA GLN A 95 -5.26 22.26 -7.99
C GLN A 95 -5.72 21.22 -6.94
N THR A 96 -6.97 20.77 -7.02
CA THR A 96 -7.58 19.76 -6.14
C THR A 96 -7.27 18.33 -6.53
N GLU A 97 -6.68 18.10 -7.72
CA GLU A 97 -6.31 16.77 -8.22
C GLU A 97 -4.79 16.57 -8.17
N SER A 98 -4.35 15.36 -7.84
CA SER A 98 -2.92 15.03 -7.92
C SER A 98 -2.39 15.24 -9.35
N GLN A 99 -1.43 16.15 -9.45
CA GLN A 99 -0.68 16.45 -10.69
C GLN A 99 0.21 15.27 -11.10
N THR A 100 0.73 14.54 -10.13
CA THR A 100 1.45 13.28 -10.34
C THR A 100 0.46 12.11 -10.35
N SER A 101 0.39 11.36 -11.45
CA SER A 101 -0.57 10.27 -11.65
C SER A 101 -0.08 8.88 -11.18
N ASP A 102 1.24 8.67 -11.12
CA ASP A 102 1.88 7.43 -10.66
C ASP A 102 3.21 7.75 -9.95
N VAL A 103 3.86 6.78 -9.30
CA VAL A 103 5.18 6.98 -8.67
C VAL A 103 6.25 7.18 -9.75
N ILE A 104 6.99 8.29 -9.68
CA ILE A 104 8.03 8.66 -10.66
C ILE A 104 9.38 8.78 -9.97
N VAL A 105 10.41 8.16 -10.53
CA VAL A 105 11.79 8.28 -10.07
C VAL A 105 12.53 9.28 -10.95
N TYR A 106 12.97 10.39 -10.37
CA TYR A 106 13.82 11.39 -11.02
C TYR A 106 15.27 11.15 -10.66
N GLU A 107 16.13 10.91 -11.65
CA GLU A 107 17.56 10.76 -11.48
C GLU A 107 18.29 11.99 -12.05
N ILE A 108 19.04 12.71 -11.21
CA ILE A 108 19.74 13.94 -11.56
C ILE A 108 21.25 13.68 -11.43
N PHE A 109 21.94 13.65 -12.57
CA PHE A 109 23.37 13.33 -12.68
C PHE A 109 24.16 14.40 -13.44
N GLY A 110 25.47 14.44 -13.21
CA GLY A 110 26.40 15.30 -13.95
C GLY A 110 26.53 16.72 -13.40
N PHE A 111 26.07 16.94 -12.17
CA PHE A 111 26.08 18.23 -11.47
C PHE A 111 26.81 18.16 -10.11
N GLU A 112 27.56 17.08 -9.86
CA GLU A 112 28.17 16.74 -8.56
C GLU A 112 29.40 17.61 -8.18
N ASP A 113 29.68 18.64 -8.98
CA ASP A 113 30.74 19.63 -8.75
C ASP A 113 30.20 21.07 -8.88
N GLN A 114 28.87 21.24 -8.93
CA GLN A 114 28.23 22.54 -8.91
C GLN A 114 27.98 22.97 -7.46
N THR A 115 26.85 22.56 -6.88
CA THR A 115 26.48 22.89 -5.50
C THR A 115 26.58 21.71 -4.56
N LEU A 116 26.41 20.49 -5.06
CA LEU A 116 26.37 19.26 -4.27
C LEU A 116 27.54 18.35 -4.64
N PRO A 117 28.18 17.65 -3.68
CA PRO A 117 29.26 16.70 -3.96
C PRO A 117 28.75 15.32 -4.43
N PHE A 118 27.44 15.17 -4.65
CA PHE A 118 26.77 13.90 -4.96
C PHE A 118 25.64 14.10 -5.98
N SER A 119 25.28 13.02 -6.66
CA SER A 119 24.09 12.93 -7.51
C SER A 119 22.82 12.81 -6.67
N LEU A 120 21.68 13.19 -7.22
CA LEU A 120 20.41 13.16 -6.51
C LEU A 120 19.40 12.25 -7.24
N THR A 121 18.77 11.35 -6.48
CA THR A 121 17.61 10.58 -6.94
C THR A 121 16.41 10.96 -6.08
N ILE A 122 15.31 11.36 -6.71
CA ILE A 122 14.09 11.77 -6.01
C ILE A 122 12.94 10.86 -6.44
N ILE A 123 12.29 10.21 -5.48
CA ILE A 123 11.09 9.41 -5.71
C ILE A 123 9.90 10.31 -5.39
N ASP A 124 9.14 10.68 -6.42
CA ASP A 124 7.90 11.44 -6.31
C ASP A 124 6.72 10.49 -6.19
N THR A 125 5.82 10.77 -5.25
CA THR A 125 4.58 10.01 -5.09
C THR A 125 3.37 10.88 -5.42
N PRO A 126 2.27 10.31 -5.93
CA PRO A 126 0.98 10.98 -5.92
C PRO A 126 0.59 11.48 -4.52
N GLY A 127 -0.27 12.48 -4.46
CA GLY A 127 -0.81 12.96 -3.18
C GLY A 127 -1.65 11.90 -2.48
N PHE A 128 -1.33 11.64 -1.21
CA PHE A 128 -2.13 10.77 -0.33
C PHE A 128 -3.39 11.48 0.15
N GLY A 129 -4.46 10.72 0.43
CA GLY A 129 -5.70 11.29 0.95
C GLY A 129 -6.36 12.29 0.01
N ASP A 130 -6.19 12.11 -1.31
CA ASP A 130 -6.89 12.87 -2.34
C ASP A 130 -8.40 12.54 -2.35
N THR A 131 -9.22 13.36 -3.01
CA THR A 131 -10.67 13.17 -3.28
C THR A 131 -11.04 11.84 -3.95
N ARG A 132 -10.04 11.04 -4.28
CA ARG A 132 -10.10 9.84 -5.10
C ARG A 132 -10.14 8.55 -4.25
N GLY A 133 -10.04 8.67 -2.91
CA GLY A 133 -10.29 7.60 -1.95
C GLY A 133 -9.09 6.71 -1.59
N ILE A 134 -9.28 5.89 -0.55
CA ILE A 134 -8.29 4.97 0.05
C ILE A 134 -7.75 3.94 -0.96
N GLU A 135 -8.55 3.55 -1.95
CA GLU A 135 -8.14 2.64 -3.01
C GLU A 135 -6.92 3.15 -3.78
N LYS A 136 -6.80 4.47 -4.00
CA LYS A 136 -5.63 5.03 -4.68
C LYS A 136 -4.40 5.03 -3.80
N ASP A 137 -4.55 5.25 -2.51
CA ASP A 137 -3.44 5.19 -1.56
C ASP A 137 -2.88 3.76 -1.46
N LEU A 138 -3.75 2.75 -1.57
CA LEU A 138 -3.33 1.34 -1.70
C LEU A 138 -2.52 1.09 -2.98
N ILE A 139 -2.92 1.68 -4.11
CA ILE A 139 -2.16 1.59 -5.36
C ILE A 139 -0.78 2.24 -5.22
N VAL A 140 -0.70 3.44 -4.65
CA VAL A 140 0.59 4.12 -4.41
C VAL A 140 1.49 3.28 -3.50
N SER A 141 0.92 2.70 -2.45
CA SER A 141 1.63 1.79 -1.54
C SER A 141 2.19 0.57 -2.26
N GLN A 142 1.38 -0.03 -3.15
CA GLN A 142 1.81 -1.15 -3.99
C GLN A 142 2.93 -0.74 -4.95
N ARG A 143 2.85 0.44 -5.58
CA ARG A 143 3.91 0.96 -6.46
C ARG A 143 5.23 1.18 -5.75
N LEU A 144 5.19 1.74 -4.55
CA LEU A 144 6.37 1.89 -3.70
C LEU A 144 6.94 0.53 -3.29
N PHE A 145 6.08 -0.42 -2.95
CA PHE A 145 6.51 -1.79 -2.67
C PHE A 145 7.22 -2.43 -3.86
N ASP A 146 6.65 -2.27 -5.07
CA ASP A 146 7.25 -2.76 -6.31
C ASP A 146 8.60 -2.10 -6.61
N LEU A 147 8.74 -0.81 -6.30
CA LEU A 147 9.99 -0.06 -6.43
C LEU A 147 11.08 -0.59 -5.49
N PHE A 148 10.73 -0.92 -4.25
CA PHE A 148 11.71 -1.30 -3.22
C PHE A 148 12.15 -2.77 -3.30
N ARG A 149 11.32 -3.63 -3.89
CA ARG A 149 11.64 -5.06 -4.03
C ARG A 149 12.31 -5.42 -5.36
N SER A 150 12.23 -4.57 -6.37
CA SER A 150 12.82 -4.82 -7.68
C SER A 150 14.36 -4.80 -7.61
N ASP A 151 15.01 -5.76 -8.26
CA ASP A 151 16.48 -5.80 -8.36
C ASP A 151 17.03 -4.56 -9.09
N GLU A 152 16.28 -4.05 -10.08
CA GLU A 152 16.56 -2.80 -10.81
C GLU A 152 15.99 -1.54 -10.11
N GLY A 153 15.35 -1.74 -8.96
CA GLY A 153 14.67 -0.71 -8.18
C GLY A 153 15.58 0.04 -7.19
N ILE A 154 14.97 0.57 -6.14
CA ILE A 154 15.66 1.35 -5.10
C ILE A 154 15.81 0.48 -3.84
N GLN A 155 17.05 0.17 -3.48
CA GLN A 155 17.36 -0.67 -2.31
C GLN A 155 17.65 0.14 -1.04
N GLU A 156 18.05 1.40 -1.21
CA GLU A 156 18.46 2.28 -0.12
C GLU A 156 17.96 3.71 -0.30
N ILE A 157 17.60 4.36 0.82
CA ILE A 157 17.20 5.76 0.85
C ILE A 157 17.97 6.53 1.92
N HIS A 158 18.13 7.84 1.71
CA HIS A 158 18.85 8.72 2.62
C HIS A 158 17.90 9.59 3.44
N ALA A 159 16.74 9.93 2.86
CA ALA A 159 15.69 10.66 3.55
C ALA A 159 14.30 10.32 3.01
N VAL A 160 13.32 10.46 3.88
CA VAL A 160 11.89 10.55 3.52
C VAL A 160 11.44 11.97 3.87
N GLY A 161 11.13 12.76 2.85
CA GLY A 161 10.63 14.13 2.99
C GLY A 161 9.11 14.14 3.12
N LEU A 162 8.63 14.45 4.32
CA LEU A 162 7.22 14.68 4.60
C LEU A 162 6.85 16.10 4.22
N VAL A 163 6.17 16.29 3.08
CA VAL A 163 5.87 17.61 2.53
C VAL A 163 4.54 18.13 3.05
N VAL A 164 4.57 19.30 3.70
CA VAL A 164 3.43 19.91 4.43
C VAL A 164 3.46 21.42 4.23
N LYS A 165 2.32 22.10 4.14
CA LYS A 165 2.31 23.57 4.00
C LYS A 165 2.51 24.24 5.36
N ALA A 166 3.20 25.36 5.41
CA ALA A 166 3.40 26.14 6.64
C ALA A 166 2.06 26.65 7.23
N THR A 167 1.08 26.89 6.36
CA THR A 167 -0.26 27.33 6.74
C THR A 167 -1.15 26.20 7.24
N ASP A 168 -0.72 24.94 7.14
CA ASP A 168 -1.50 23.81 7.66
C ASP A 168 -1.51 23.89 9.18
N ASN A 169 -2.62 24.40 9.69
CA ASN A 169 -2.76 24.90 11.05
C ASN A 169 -3.74 24.10 11.90
N ARG A 170 -4.24 22.99 11.37
CA ARG A 170 -5.07 22.04 12.10
C ARG A 170 -4.48 20.65 11.93
N VAL A 171 -4.38 19.90 13.02
CA VAL A 171 -4.43 18.43 12.96
C VAL A 171 -5.82 18.10 12.42
N ASN A 172 -5.98 18.20 11.11
CA ASN A 172 -7.19 17.75 10.47
C ASN A 172 -7.10 16.23 10.37
N ASP A 173 -8.21 15.52 10.54
CA ASP A 173 -8.26 14.05 10.44
C ASP A 173 -7.59 13.55 9.16
N ARG A 174 -7.68 14.36 8.09
CA ARG A 174 -7.00 14.15 6.81
C ARG A 174 -5.47 14.13 6.92
N LEU A 175 -4.86 15.06 7.65
CA LEU A 175 -3.41 15.14 7.79
C LEU A 175 -2.90 13.96 8.62
N SER A 176 -3.59 13.62 9.71
CA SER A 176 -3.29 12.42 10.51
C SER A 176 -3.43 11.14 9.68
N TYR A 177 -4.51 11.02 8.89
CA TYR A 177 -4.70 9.90 7.97
C TYR A 177 -3.56 9.79 6.95
N VAL A 178 -3.18 10.88 6.29
CA VAL A 178 -2.09 10.89 5.30
C VAL A 178 -0.79 10.44 5.95
N PHE A 179 -0.48 10.97 7.13
CA PHE A 179 0.72 10.60 7.87
C PHE A 179 0.70 9.14 8.31
N ASN A 180 -0.38 8.66 8.93
CA ASN A 180 -0.47 7.27 9.36
C ASN A 180 -0.39 6.31 8.17
N SER A 181 -1.05 6.64 7.05
CA SER A 181 -1.03 5.83 5.83
C SER A 181 0.37 5.74 5.23
N VAL A 182 1.06 6.88 5.09
CA VAL A 182 2.43 6.94 4.58
C VAL A 182 3.41 6.22 5.52
N MET A 183 3.33 6.50 6.83
CA MET A 183 4.25 5.91 7.81
C MET A 183 4.04 4.40 7.96
N SER A 184 2.84 3.90 7.66
CA SER A 184 2.53 2.47 7.71
C SER A 184 3.30 1.62 6.70
N LEU A 185 3.88 2.27 5.69
CA LEU A 185 4.68 1.63 4.65
C LEU A 185 6.08 1.29 5.14
N PHE A 186 6.60 2.04 6.11
CA PHE A 186 8.01 2.04 6.47
C PHE A 186 8.31 1.13 7.65
N GLY A 187 9.52 0.57 7.66
CA GLY A 187 10.08 -0.06 8.84
C GLY A 187 10.56 0.97 9.88
N LYS A 188 10.61 0.59 11.16
CA LYS A 188 11.12 1.43 12.27
C LYS A 188 12.53 1.99 12.04
N ASN A 189 13.35 1.36 11.20
CA ASN A 189 14.72 1.82 10.89
C ASN A 189 14.73 3.17 10.14
N LEU A 190 13.63 3.52 9.47
CA LEU A 190 13.53 4.78 8.72
C LEU A 190 13.17 5.99 9.59
N GLU A 191 12.81 5.80 10.86
CA GLU A 191 12.39 6.89 11.76
C GLU A 191 13.36 8.08 11.74
N ARG A 192 14.66 7.81 11.84
CA ARG A 192 15.73 8.84 11.88
C ARG A 192 16.06 9.47 10.52
N SER A 193 15.40 9.02 9.47
CA SER A 193 15.55 9.51 8.09
C SER A 193 14.31 10.26 7.59
N ILE A 194 13.22 10.25 8.37
CA ILE A 194 12.01 11.01 8.06
C ILE A 194 12.17 12.45 8.57
N VAL A 195 11.98 13.43 7.69
CA VAL A 195 12.10 14.86 7.99
C VAL A 195 10.93 15.64 7.38
N ALA A 196 10.57 16.78 7.97
CA ALA A 196 9.52 17.62 7.42
C ALA A 196 10.08 18.62 6.39
N LEU A 197 9.42 18.73 5.24
CA LEU A 197 9.70 19.72 4.20
C LEU A 197 8.51 20.67 4.15
N ILE A 198 8.67 21.84 4.76
CA ILE A 198 7.60 22.81 4.98
C ILE A 198 7.57 23.79 3.82
N THR A 199 6.52 23.72 3.02
CA THR A 199 6.31 24.55 1.84
C THR A 199 5.44 25.77 2.14
N HIS A 200 5.37 26.74 1.23
CA HIS A 200 4.63 28.00 1.44
C HIS A 200 5.04 28.73 2.74
N SER A 201 6.33 28.66 3.10
CA SER A 201 6.86 29.21 4.33
C SER A 201 7.30 30.66 4.15
N ASP A 202 6.94 31.51 5.11
CA ASP A 202 7.45 32.87 5.27
C ASP A 202 8.84 32.94 5.93
N GLY A 203 9.52 31.80 6.08
CA GLY A 203 10.83 31.68 6.73
C GLY A 203 10.81 31.69 8.25
N ARG A 204 9.64 31.89 8.88
CA ARG A 204 9.50 31.82 10.34
C ARG A 204 9.35 30.38 10.81
N GLN A 205 9.54 30.17 12.11
CA GLN A 205 9.32 28.86 12.72
C GLN A 205 7.86 28.41 12.49
N PRO A 206 7.63 27.22 11.88
CA PRO A 206 6.29 26.76 11.52
C PRO A 206 5.58 26.15 12.74
N LYS A 207 5.22 27.00 13.71
CA LYS A 207 4.70 26.57 15.02
C LYS A 207 3.50 25.64 14.92
N ASN A 208 2.55 25.94 14.02
CA ASN A 208 1.33 25.16 13.89
C ASN A 208 1.62 23.74 13.36
N VAL A 209 2.49 23.63 12.34
CA VAL A 209 2.90 22.33 11.81
C VAL A 209 3.68 21.54 12.86
N LEU A 210 4.60 22.17 13.60
CA LEU A 210 5.34 21.48 14.67
C LEU A 210 4.41 20.95 15.76
N GLN A 211 3.43 21.76 16.20
CA GLN A 211 2.40 21.31 17.14
C GLN A 211 1.57 20.16 16.58
N ALA A 212 1.24 20.20 15.28
CA ALA A 212 0.48 19.14 14.64
C ALA A 212 1.28 17.82 14.56
N LEU A 213 2.57 17.88 14.20
CA LEU A 213 3.47 16.72 14.18
C LEU A 213 3.66 16.12 15.59
N GLU A 214 3.71 16.96 16.62
CA GLU A 214 3.81 16.53 18.02
C GLU A 214 2.51 15.86 18.51
N ALA A 215 1.36 16.47 18.23
CA ALA A 215 0.05 15.97 18.64
C ALA A 215 -0.28 14.60 17.99
N THR A 216 0.07 14.42 16.72
CA THR A 216 -0.10 13.16 15.97
C THR A 216 0.93 12.09 16.34
N LYS A 217 1.89 12.40 17.21
CA LYS A 217 2.95 11.47 17.67
C LYS A 217 3.75 10.84 16.53
N ILE A 218 3.96 11.58 15.44
CA ILE A 218 4.66 11.05 14.27
C ILE A 218 6.10 10.72 14.61
N ARG A 219 6.49 9.51 14.26
CA ARG A 219 7.86 9.02 14.38
C ARG A 219 8.70 9.59 13.23
N CYS A 220 9.45 10.64 13.54
CA CYS A 220 10.34 11.32 12.61
C CYS A 220 11.67 11.66 13.28
N ALA A 221 12.65 12.07 12.48
CA ALA A 221 13.94 12.48 12.98
C ALA A 221 13.79 13.72 13.88
N LYS A 222 14.42 13.67 15.05
CA LYS A 222 14.40 14.76 16.03
C LYS A 222 15.79 15.33 16.25
N ASN A 223 15.84 16.63 16.54
CA ASN A 223 17.07 17.32 16.93
C ASN A 223 17.39 17.10 18.42
N GLU A 224 18.47 17.72 18.90
CA GLU A 224 18.91 17.64 20.31
C GLU A 224 17.88 18.17 21.31
N LYS A 225 16.97 19.04 20.87
CA LYS A 225 15.86 19.57 21.67
C LYS A 225 14.61 18.69 21.61
N ASN A 226 14.72 17.49 21.05
CA ASN A 226 13.61 16.55 20.83
C ASN A 226 12.49 17.10 19.94
N GLN A 227 12.80 18.07 19.07
CA GLN A 227 11.86 18.64 18.10
C GLN A 227 12.06 17.99 16.72
N PRO A 228 10.97 17.82 15.93
CA PRO A 228 11.08 17.35 14.56
C PRO A 228 12.11 18.15 13.74
N ILE A 229 12.94 17.47 12.96
CA ILE A 229 13.83 18.11 11.99
C ILE A 229 12.98 18.56 10.79
N TYR A 230 13.09 19.83 10.43
CA TYR A 230 12.34 20.42 9.33
C TYR A 230 13.19 21.37 8.48
N PHE A 231 12.75 21.60 7.24
CA PHE A 231 13.35 22.51 6.28
C PHE A 231 12.26 23.39 5.65
N LEU A 232 12.55 24.64 5.35
CA LEU A 232 11.57 25.64 4.91
C LEU A 232 11.74 25.99 3.43
N PHE A 233 10.61 26.11 2.72
CA PHE A 233 10.53 26.46 1.30
C PHE A 233 9.36 27.42 1.10
N ASP A 234 9.56 28.51 0.37
CA ASP A 234 8.53 29.52 0.11
C ASP A 234 7.63 29.17 -1.09
N ASN A 235 8.18 28.46 -2.09
CA ASN A 235 7.54 28.03 -3.35
C ASN A 235 7.39 29.07 -4.48
N SER A 236 7.69 30.36 -4.27
CA SER A 236 7.49 31.42 -5.28
C SER A 236 8.65 31.59 -6.29
N GLN A 237 9.53 30.60 -6.45
CA GLN A 237 10.80 30.76 -7.19
C GLN A 237 10.62 30.90 -8.71
N SER A 238 9.50 30.43 -9.25
CA SER A 238 9.14 30.52 -10.67
C SER A 238 8.25 31.72 -11.02
N ASP A 239 7.85 32.51 -10.02
CA ASP A 239 6.88 33.57 -10.22
C ASP A 239 7.50 34.73 -10.99
N ASP A 240 6.66 35.44 -11.74
CA ASP A 240 7.12 36.59 -12.53
C ASP A 240 7.58 37.71 -11.59
N ARG A 241 8.83 38.13 -11.77
CA ARG A 241 9.52 39.13 -10.95
C ARG A 241 9.29 40.55 -11.44
N SER A 242 8.49 40.72 -12.49
CA SER A 242 8.10 42.03 -13.04
C SER A 242 7.43 42.93 -11.99
N GLU A 243 6.72 42.31 -11.04
CA GLU A 243 6.12 42.95 -9.87
C GLU A 243 6.70 42.30 -8.58
N GLU A 244 6.77 43.04 -7.47
CA GLU A 244 7.14 42.49 -6.14
C GLU A 244 8.55 41.84 -6.02
N THR A 245 9.53 42.28 -6.83
CA THR A 245 10.89 41.70 -6.86
C THR A 245 11.56 41.59 -5.49
N GLU A 246 11.34 42.55 -4.58
CA GLU A 246 11.92 42.53 -3.23
C GLU A 246 11.37 41.37 -2.38
N PHE A 247 10.06 41.11 -2.46
CA PHE A 247 9.43 39.97 -1.78
C PHE A 247 9.94 38.64 -2.37
N LEU A 248 10.06 38.56 -3.70
CA LEU A 248 10.54 37.36 -4.38
C LEU A 248 12.02 37.06 -4.11
N LYS A 249 12.84 38.08 -3.83
CA LYS A 249 14.21 37.89 -3.33
C LYS A 249 14.20 37.23 -1.96
N ILE A 250 13.41 37.75 -1.02
CA ILE A 250 13.28 37.18 0.33
C ILE A 250 12.78 35.73 0.26
N ALA A 251 11.75 35.46 -0.54
CA ALA A 251 11.23 34.12 -0.81
C ALA A 251 12.30 33.16 -1.34
N THR A 252 13.16 33.65 -2.23
CA THR A 252 14.27 32.87 -2.79
C THR A 252 15.33 32.58 -1.72
N GLU A 253 15.70 33.56 -0.90
CA GLU A 253 16.66 33.39 0.20
C GLU A 253 16.18 32.37 1.25
N ILE A 254 14.88 32.38 1.57
CA ILE A 254 14.25 31.39 2.47
C ILE A 254 14.47 29.98 1.92
N SER A 255 14.13 29.77 0.64
CA SER A 255 14.24 28.46 0.00
C SER A 255 15.69 28.04 -0.21
N GLU A 256 16.60 28.95 -0.56
CA GLU A 256 18.03 28.66 -0.65
C GLU A 256 18.60 28.19 0.69
N ARG A 257 18.23 28.84 1.79
CA ARG A 257 18.62 28.42 3.13
C ARG A 257 18.08 27.03 3.46
N GLY A 258 16.81 26.76 3.13
CA GLY A 258 16.20 25.44 3.27
C GLY A 258 16.93 24.36 2.48
N LEU A 259 17.22 24.62 1.20
CA LEU A 259 17.94 23.71 0.30
C LEU A 259 19.35 23.42 0.79
N ARG A 260 20.11 24.44 1.19
CA ARG A 260 21.49 24.26 1.72
C ARG A 260 21.49 23.41 3.00
N THR A 261 20.58 23.69 3.93
CA THR A 261 20.51 22.94 5.19
C THR A 261 20.02 21.51 4.97
N PHE A 262 19.04 21.30 4.08
CA PHE A 262 18.54 19.97 3.72
C PHE A 262 19.60 19.13 3.00
N THR A 263 20.34 19.70 2.05
CA THR A 263 21.38 18.99 1.32
C THR A 263 22.60 18.68 2.20
N THR A 264 22.96 19.58 3.13
CA THR A 264 23.96 19.30 4.17
C THR A 264 23.52 18.12 5.05
N PHE A 265 22.22 18.04 5.38
CA PHE A 265 21.67 16.90 6.08
C PHE A 265 21.80 15.61 5.27
N LEU A 266 21.46 15.64 3.97
CA LEU A 266 21.61 14.47 3.07
C LEU A 266 23.06 14.02 2.92
N GLU A 267 24.01 14.96 2.87
CA GLU A 267 25.44 14.66 2.77
C GLU A 267 25.91 13.78 3.94
N LYS A 268 25.51 14.16 5.16
CA LYS A 268 25.89 13.52 6.43
C LYS A 268 25.10 12.24 6.72
N LYS A 269 23.97 12.03 6.05
CA LYS A 269 23.09 10.88 6.35
C LYS A 269 23.62 9.59 5.72
N THR A 270 23.64 8.56 6.55
CA THR A 270 23.92 7.18 6.13
C THR A 270 22.71 6.59 5.42
N ALA A 271 22.94 5.94 4.28
CA ALA A 271 21.92 5.22 3.55
C ALA A 271 21.23 4.17 4.44
N GLN A 272 19.89 4.12 4.38
CA GLN A 272 19.08 3.14 5.06
C GLN A 272 18.60 2.09 4.07
N LYS A 273 18.88 0.82 4.37
CA LYS A 273 18.37 -0.31 3.59
C LYS A 273 16.87 -0.45 3.75
N LEU A 274 16.20 -0.78 2.65
CA LEU A 274 14.75 -0.93 2.60
C LEU A 274 14.26 -2.35 2.94
N ILE A 275 15.15 -3.27 3.35
CA ILE A 275 14.79 -4.66 3.68
C ILE A 275 13.62 -4.74 4.68
N MET A 276 13.71 -4.01 5.80
CA MET A 276 12.64 -4.04 6.80
C MET A 276 11.34 -3.37 6.31
N THR A 277 11.44 -2.33 5.47
CA THR A 277 10.29 -1.72 4.80
C THR A 277 9.61 -2.72 3.86
N THR A 278 10.39 -3.48 3.09
CA THR A 278 9.89 -4.56 2.25
C THR A 278 9.24 -5.67 3.09
N ASP A 279 9.82 -6.02 4.24
CA ASP A 279 9.23 -6.98 5.18
C ASP A 279 7.89 -6.50 5.76
N VAL A 280 7.76 -5.21 6.11
CA VAL A 280 6.48 -4.61 6.54
C VAL A 280 5.42 -4.80 5.49
N LEU A 281 5.73 -4.45 4.24
CA LEU A 281 4.79 -4.52 3.12
C LEU A 281 4.39 -5.97 2.80
N ASN A 282 5.35 -6.90 2.80
CA ASN A 282 5.10 -8.35 2.68
C ASN A 282 4.19 -8.89 3.78
N GLU A 283 4.41 -8.45 5.02
CA GLU A 283 3.63 -8.90 6.18
C GLU A 283 2.19 -8.39 6.11
N ARG A 284 1.97 -7.16 5.63
CA ARG A 284 0.62 -6.62 5.36
C ARG A 284 -0.12 -7.43 4.30
N ILE A 285 0.55 -7.75 3.18
CA ILE A 285 -0.02 -8.61 2.11
C ILE A 285 -0.40 -9.98 2.69
N SER A 286 0.48 -10.57 3.50
CA SER A 286 0.23 -11.86 4.15
C SER A 286 -0.97 -11.80 5.10
N LEU A 287 -1.08 -10.75 5.91
CA LEU A 287 -2.23 -10.52 6.80
C LEU A 287 -3.54 -10.42 6.03
N THR A 288 -3.59 -9.60 4.98
CA THR A 288 -4.78 -9.42 4.15
C THR A 288 -5.20 -10.74 3.51
N ALA A 289 -4.25 -11.48 2.92
CA ALA A 289 -4.52 -12.78 2.31
C ALA A 289 -5.01 -13.82 3.34
N CYS A 290 -4.42 -13.84 4.54
CA CYS A 290 -4.85 -14.71 5.63
C CYS A 290 -6.28 -14.40 6.08
N ILE A 291 -6.65 -13.11 6.19
CA ILE A 291 -8.00 -12.69 6.58
C ILE A 291 -9.03 -13.04 5.51
N GLN A 292 -8.71 -12.87 4.23
CA GLN A 292 -9.59 -13.27 3.13
C GLN A 292 -9.82 -14.79 3.14
N ASN A 293 -8.76 -15.58 3.29
CA ASN A 293 -8.88 -17.04 3.40
C ASN A 293 -9.76 -17.44 4.60
N LEU A 294 -9.60 -16.75 5.75
CA LEU A 294 -10.44 -16.95 6.92
C LEU A 294 -11.92 -16.58 6.66
N GLN A 295 -12.20 -15.50 5.95
CA GLN A 295 -13.57 -15.12 5.56
C GLN A 295 -14.19 -16.16 4.62
N GLU A 296 -13.46 -16.63 3.61
CA GLU A 296 -13.89 -17.71 2.71
C GLU A 296 -14.19 -19.00 3.48
N ARG A 297 -13.35 -19.33 4.48
CA ARG A 297 -13.54 -20.50 5.34
C ARG A 297 -14.79 -20.38 6.20
N ILE A 298 -15.05 -19.22 6.78
CA ILE A 298 -16.28 -18.96 7.55
C ILE A 298 -17.50 -19.14 6.66
N HIS A 299 -17.48 -18.56 5.46
CA HIS A 299 -18.58 -18.70 4.51
C HIS A 299 -18.82 -20.17 4.11
N LEU A 300 -17.75 -20.94 3.87
CA LEU A 300 -17.85 -22.38 3.58
C LEU A 300 -18.47 -23.16 4.76
N ILE A 301 -18.10 -22.85 6.00
CA ILE A 301 -18.68 -23.47 7.20
C ILE A 301 -20.18 -23.17 7.30
N GLU A 302 -20.58 -21.92 7.06
CA GLU A 302 -21.99 -21.51 7.08
C GLU A 302 -22.80 -22.26 6.01
N GLN A 303 -22.30 -22.34 4.78
CA GLN A 303 -22.95 -23.10 3.71
C GLN A 303 -23.05 -24.60 4.03
N LYS A 304 -22.00 -25.19 4.59
CA LYS A 304 -22.02 -26.61 5.02
C LYS A 304 -22.99 -26.88 6.16
N GLN A 305 -23.20 -25.92 7.06
CA GLN A 305 -24.22 -26.03 8.11
C GLN A 305 -25.64 -26.00 7.52
N VAL A 306 -25.87 -25.18 6.50
CA VAL A 306 -27.15 -25.18 5.76
C VAL A 306 -27.35 -26.51 5.03
N GLU A 307 -26.34 -27.03 4.34
CA GLU A 307 -26.39 -28.36 3.68
C GLU A 307 -26.70 -29.47 4.70
N LEU A 308 -26.05 -29.45 5.86
CA LEU A 308 -26.29 -30.40 6.96
C LEU A 308 -27.74 -30.32 7.44
N LYS A 309 -28.26 -29.11 7.68
CA LYS A 309 -29.64 -28.91 8.15
C LYS A 309 -30.65 -29.39 7.10
N GLN A 310 -30.51 -28.98 5.85
CA GLN A 310 -31.38 -29.43 4.76
C GLN A 310 -31.32 -30.95 4.58
N THR A 311 -30.13 -31.55 4.66
CA THR A 311 -29.98 -33.01 4.57
C THR A 311 -30.64 -33.69 5.77
N HIS A 312 -30.48 -33.16 6.98
CA HIS A 312 -31.14 -33.70 8.16
C HIS A 312 -32.67 -33.63 8.04
N ASP A 313 -33.22 -32.47 7.69
CA ASP A 313 -34.66 -32.25 7.58
C ASP A 313 -35.27 -33.14 6.47
N ALA A 314 -34.55 -33.29 5.34
CA ALA A 314 -34.90 -34.24 4.28
C ALA A 314 -34.99 -35.69 4.77
N LEU A 315 -34.06 -36.11 5.63
CA LEU A 315 -34.03 -37.45 6.21
C LEU A 315 -35.12 -37.64 7.27
N VAL A 316 -35.49 -36.61 8.02
CA VAL A 316 -36.62 -36.66 8.97
C VAL A 316 -37.93 -36.86 8.22
N ILE A 317 -38.18 -36.05 7.19
CA ILE A 317 -39.37 -36.18 6.32
C ILE A 317 -39.42 -37.58 5.70
N GLN A 318 -38.27 -38.13 5.28
CA GLN A 318 -38.19 -39.50 4.78
C GLN A 318 -38.73 -40.53 5.81
N VAL A 319 -38.34 -40.44 7.08
CA VAL A 319 -38.80 -41.36 8.14
C VAL A 319 -40.30 -41.20 8.41
N GLU A 320 -40.82 -39.97 8.37
CA GLU A 320 -42.24 -39.67 8.58
C GLU A 320 -43.11 -40.18 7.41
N ASP A 321 -42.69 -39.95 6.17
CA ASP A 321 -43.44 -40.28 4.94
C ASP A 321 -43.25 -41.71 4.44
N MET A 322 -42.20 -42.44 4.86
CA MET A 322 -42.10 -43.90 4.66
C MET A 322 -43.30 -44.66 5.25
N ASN A 323 -44.11 -44.03 6.10
CA ASN A 323 -45.37 -44.56 6.60
C ASN A 323 -46.57 -44.35 5.64
N LYS A 324 -46.41 -43.65 4.49
CA LYS A 324 -47.54 -43.18 3.66
C LYS A 324 -47.55 -43.52 2.16
N SER A 325 -46.44 -43.56 1.37
CA SER A 325 -46.39 -44.17 0.00
C SER A 325 -45.02 -44.09 -0.72
N GLU A 326 -44.96 -44.61 -1.97
CA GLU A 326 -43.79 -44.95 -2.81
C GLU A 326 -43.04 -43.75 -3.44
N THR A 327 -41.72 -43.71 -3.25
CA THR A 327 -40.70 -42.80 -3.84
C THR A 327 -40.85 -41.30 -3.56
N PHE A 328 -39.84 -40.74 -2.87
CA PHE A 328 -39.73 -39.31 -2.61
C PHE A 328 -38.36 -38.77 -3.07
N THR A 329 -38.36 -37.61 -3.72
CA THR A 329 -37.15 -36.89 -4.14
C THR A 329 -37.05 -35.59 -3.38
N VAL A 330 -35.97 -35.41 -2.61
CA VAL A 330 -35.67 -34.14 -1.94
C VAL A 330 -34.54 -33.42 -2.67
N GLU A 331 -34.73 -32.12 -2.89
CA GLU A 331 -33.68 -31.23 -3.38
C GLU A 331 -32.91 -30.68 -2.18
N VAL A 332 -31.59 -30.89 -2.17
CA VAL A 332 -30.69 -30.34 -1.17
C VAL A 332 -29.65 -29.48 -1.90
N ASP A 333 -29.31 -28.34 -1.32
CA ASP A 333 -28.23 -27.49 -1.80
C ASP A 333 -26.89 -28.08 -1.36
N VAL A 334 -26.13 -28.61 -2.32
CA VAL A 334 -24.79 -29.15 -2.08
C VAL A 334 -23.75 -28.08 -2.37
N VAL A 335 -22.82 -27.90 -1.42
CA VAL A 335 -21.75 -26.90 -1.52
C VAL A 335 -20.58 -27.43 -2.34
N PHE A 336 -20.07 -26.63 -3.27
CA PHE A 336 -18.88 -26.95 -4.07
C PHE A 336 -18.09 -25.68 -4.41
N LYS A 337 -16.85 -25.86 -4.85
CA LYS A 337 -16.00 -24.76 -5.34
C LYS A 337 -16.08 -24.67 -6.86
N GLU A 338 -16.30 -23.46 -7.39
CA GLU A 338 -16.27 -23.16 -8.81
C GLU A 338 -15.12 -22.19 -9.14
N LYS A 339 -14.58 -22.25 -10.36
CA LYS A 339 -13.63 -21.27 -10.86
C LYS A 339 -14.37 -20.09 -11.49
N GLU A 340 -14.21 -18.90 -10.93
CA GLU A 340 -14.80 -17.68 -11.44
C GLU A 340 -13.72 -16.79 -12.10
N PRO A 341 -13.94 -16.28 -13.32
CA PRO A 341 -13.00 -15.37 -13.97
C PRO A 341 -12.95 -14.02 -13.25
N LEU A 342 -11.75 -13.47 -13.14
CA LEU A 342 -11.50 -12.14 -12.60
C LEU A 342 -11.84 -11.07 -13.65
N ARG A 343 -12.40 -9.95 -13.21
CA ARG A 343 -12.72 -8.84 -14.11
C ARG A 343 -11.44 -8.11 -14.49
N SER A 344 -11.25 -7.84 -15.79
CA SER A 344 -10.23 -6.90 -16.24
C SER A 344 -10.65 -5.47 -15.87
N GLN A 345 -10.04 -4.87 -14.85
CA GLN A 345 -10.21 -3.45 -14.57
C GLN A 345 -9.27 -2.62 -15.46
N LYS A 346 -9.82 -1.63 -16.17
CA LYS A 346 -9.03 -0.60 -16.85
C LYS A 346 -8.59 0.41 -15.80
N ILE A 347 -7.35 0.32 -15.33
CA ILE A 347 -6.78 1.27 -14.38
C ILE A 347 -5.52 1.91 -15.01
N PHE A 348 -5.55 3.23 -15.19
CA PHE A 348 -4.47 4.09 -15.74
C PHE A 348 -3.85 3.65 -17.09
N ARG A 349 -4.49 3.96 -18.24
CA ARG A 349 -3.94 3.83 -19.62
C ARG A 349 -3.24 2.50 -19.99
N GLN A 350 -3.22 1.50 -19.11
CA GLN A 350 -2.61 0.19 -19.26
C GLN A 350 -3.63 -0.86 -18.80
N ASN A 351 -3.79 -1.93 -19.59
CA ASN A 351 -4.63 -3.06 -19.22
C ASN A 351 -3.84 -3.95 -18.25
N ILE A 352 -3.98 -3.75 -16.94
CA ILE A 352 -3.45 -4.71 -15.96
C ILE A 352 -4.49 -5.83 -15.82
N PHE A 353 -4.14 -7.02 -16.29
CA PHE A 353 -4.95 -8.21 -16.03
C PHE A 353 -4.74 -8.63 -14.58
N GLU A 354 -5.77 -8.46 -13.75
CA GLU A 354 -5.77 -9.02 -12.40
C GLU A 354 -5.55 -10.53 -12.47
N LYS A 355 -4.62 -11.02 -11.66
CA LYS A 355 -4.35 -12.44 -11.49
C LYS A 355 -4.40 -12.78 -10.00
N ALA A 356 -5.01 -13.91 -9.69
CA ALA A 356 -5.00 -14.49 -8.37
C ALA A 356 -3.91 -15.56 -8.29
N MET A 357 -3.27 -15.64 -7.12
CA MET A 357 -2.42 -16.75 -6.75
C MET A 357 -3.29 -17.81 -6.07
N VAL A 358 -3.42 -18.98 -6.67
CA VAL A 358 -4.33 -20.03 -6.19
C VAL A 358 -3.60 -21.36 -6.00
N CYS A 359 -3.93 -22.06 -4.92
CA CYS A 359 -3.44 -23.41 -4.65
C CYS A 359 -4.38 -24.42 -5.30
N THR A 360 -3.86 -25.26 -6.20
CA THR A 360 -4.66 -26.29 -6.88
C THR A 360 -4.85 -27.56 -6.06
N ILE A 361 -4.04 -27.75 -5.00
CA ILE A 361 -4.14 -28.88 -4.07
C ILE A 361 -5.19 -28.62 -2.99
N CYS A 362 -5.19 -27.42 -2.40
CA CYS A 362 -6.19 -27.03 -1.40
C CYS A 362 -7.46 -26.44 -2.02
N GLU A 363 -7.41 -26.07 -3.30
CA GLU A 363 -8.44 -25.29 -4.00
C GLU A 363 -8.73 -23.96 -3.29
N GLU A 364 -7.67 -23.23 -2.91
CA GLU A 364 -7.77 -22.03 -2.08
C GLU A 364 -7.15 -20.81 -2.77
N ASN A 365 -7.76 -19.64 -2.57
CA ASN A 365 -7.22 -18.38 -3.02
C ASN A 365 -6.17 -17.90 -2.01
N CYS A 366 -4.91 -17.83 -2.45
CA CYS A 366 -3.77 -17.63 -1.55
C CYS A 366 -3.26 -16.18 -1.57
N HIS A 367 -3.43 -15.46 -2.66
CA HIS A 367 -3.15 -14.02 -2.74
C HIS A 367 -3.97 -13.37 -3.84
N TYR A 368 -4.92 -12.51 -3.47
CA TYR A 368 -5.74 -11.69 -4.37
C TYR A 368 -6.46 -10.58 -3.59
N PRO A 369 -6.53 -9.32 -4.07
CA PRO A 369 -5.87 -8.78 -5.26
C PRO A 369 -4.37 -8.54 -5.01
N GLY A 370 -3.63 -8.07 -6.01
CA GLY A 370 -2.24 -7.59 -5.83
C GLY A 370 -1.13 -8.52 -6.32
N CYS A 371 -1.42 -9.78 -6.67
CA CYS A 371 -0.43 -10.71 -7.23
C CYS A 371 -0.17 -10.49 -8.74
N THR A 372 0.05 -9.25 -9.19
CA THR A 372 0.10 -8.91 -10.63
C THR A 372 1.50 -8.92 -11.25
N LEU A 373 2.55 -8.52 -10.54
CA LEU A 373 3.90 -8.37 -11.14
C LEU A 373 4.83 -9.58 -11.03
N VAL A 374 4.60 -10.46 -10.04
CA VAL A 374 5.48 -11.63 -9.83
C VAL A 374 5.40 -12.58 -11.03
N ARG A 375 6.55 -12.90 -11.64
CA ARG A 375 6.60 -13.75 -12.85
C ARG A 375 6.30 -15.23 -12.58
N SER A 376 6.54 -15.68 -11.35
CA SER A 376 6.38 -17.07 -10.93
C SER A 376 5.71 -17.12 -9.55
N PRO A 377 4.88 -18.14 -9.26
CA PRO A 377 4.33 -18.36 -7.93
C PRO A 377 5.39 -18.40 -6.82
N GLN A 378 6.61 -18.88 -7.13
CA GLN A 378 7.73 -18.95 -6.18
C GLN A 378 8.16 -17.58 -5.64
N HIS A 379 7.90 -16.51 -6.40
CA HIS A 379 8.24 -15.14 -6.03
C HIS A 379 7.07 -14.39 -5.38
N CYS A 380 5.94 -15.06 -5.15
CA CYS A 380 4.81 -14.44 -4.47
C CYS A 380 5.12 -14.23 -2.98
N GLU A 381 4.63 -13.12 -2.44
CA GLU A 381 4.88 -12.60 -1.10
C GLU A 381 4.38 -13.53 0.01
N VAL A 382 3.38 -14.36 -0.32
CA VAL A 382 2.83 -15.39 0.58
C VAL A 382 3.61 -16.70 0.52
N ILE A 383 4.64 -16.82 -0.32
CA ILE A 383 5.56 -17.97 -0.33
C ILE A 383 6.78 -17.63 0.51
N ARG A 384 7.01 -18.39 1.58
CA ARG A 384 8.21 -18.30 2.43
C ARG A 384 8.95 -19.61 2.43
N LYS A 385 10.26 -19.56 2.17
CA LYS A 385 11.12 -20.77 2.12
C LYS A 385 10.51 -21.87 1.23
N GLY A 386 9.97 -21.47 0.07
CA GLY A 386 9.36 -22.36 -0.91
C GLY A 386 7.93 -22.84 -0.61
N HIS A 387 7.32 -22.46 0.51
CA HIS A 387 6.00 -22.92 0.94
C HIS A 387 5.02 -21.78 1.14
N CYS A 388 3.75 -21.99 0.82
CA CYS A 388 2.70 -21.00 1.01
C CYS A 388 2.37 -20.84 2.50
N THR A 389 2.27 -19.61 2.97
CA THR A 389 1.89 -19.27 4.34
C THR A 389 0.40 -19.10 4.51
N VAL A 390 -0.39 -19.05 3.43
CA VAL A 390 -1.84 -18.79 3.47
C VAL A 390 -2.66 -20.07 3.35
N CYS A 391 -2.35 -20.94 2.39
CA CYS A 391 -3.17 -22.14 2.19
C CYS A 391 -3.06 -23.12 3.37
N THR A 392 -4.12 -23.88 3.60
CA THR A 392 -4.26 -24.82 4.71
C THR A 392 -3.17 -25.87 4.75
N GLY A 393 -2.78 -26.38 3.59
CA GLY A 393 -1.75 -27.41 3.47
C GLY A 393 -0.32 -26.90 3.55
N LYS A 394 -0.11 -25.58 3.69
CA LYS A 394 1.21 -24.92 3.54
C LYS A 394 1.97 -25.44 2.31
N CYS A 395 1.25 -25.63 1.21
CA CYS A 395 1.72 -26.34 0.04
C CYS A 395 2.95 -25.66 -0.59
N PRO A 396 3.82 -26.42 -1.27
CA PRO A 396 4.96 -25.85 -1.97
C PRO A 396 4.50 -24.90 -3.08
N ALA A 397 5.37 -23.97 -3.48
CA ALA A 397 5.08 -23.02 -4.56
C ALA A 397 4.70 -23.71 -5.90
N SER A 398 5.15 -24.95 -6.13
CA SER A 398 4.78 -25.75 -7.31
C SER A 398 3.31 -26.19 -7.32
N ALA A 399 2.64 -26.22 -6.17
CA ALA A 399 1.21 -26.49 -6.06
C ALA A 399 0.32 -25.28 -6.41
N HIS A 400 0.94 -24.18 -6.83
CA HIS A 400 0.27 -22.92 -7.03
C HIS A 400 0.36 -22.45 -8.48
N VAL A 401 -0.70 -21.80 -8.94
CA VAL A 401 -0.77 -21.18 -10.26
C VAL A 401 -1.20 -19.72 -10.13
N LYS A 402 -0.83 -18.92 -11.14
CA LYS A 402 -1.16 -17.50 -11.20
C LYS A 402 -2.02 -17.23 -12.43
N GLU A 403 -3.33 -17.13 -12.21
CA GLU A 403 -4.31 -17.15 -13.28
C GLU A 403 -5.34 -16.02 -13.15
N ASN A 404 -6.08 -15.77 -14.23
CA ASN A 404 -7.16 -14.77 -14.29
C ASN A 404 -8.49 -15.31 -13.73
N TRP A 405 -8.46 -16.27 -12.81
CA TRP A 405 -9.63 -16.84 -12.15
C TRP A 405 -9.33 -17.16 -10.68
N ARG A 406 -10.38 -17.28 -9.86
CA ARG A 406 -10.31 -17.65 -8.44
C ARG A 406 -11.35 -18.71 -8.10
N TYR A 407 -11.16 -19.41 -6.98
CA TYR A 407 -12.19 -20.29 -6.44
C TYR A 407 -13.27 -19.49 -5.71
N VAL A 408 -14.54 -19.84 -5.94
CA VAL A 408 -15.67 -19.29 -5.19
C VAL A 408 -16.55 -20.44 -4.70
N THR A 409 -17.03 -20.32 -3.47
CA THR A 409 -17.99 -21.28 -2.90
C THR A 409 -19.36 -21.00 -3.51
N LYS A 410 -19.97 -22.02 -4.13
CA LYS A 410 -21.34 -21.98 -4.64
C LYS A 410 -22.13 -23.19 -4.18
N THR A 411 -23.45 -23.09 -4.31
CA THR A 411 -24.38 -24.17 -4.07
C THR A 411 -25.03 -24.61 -5.37
N LYS A 412 -25.33 -25.90 -5.48
CA LYS A 412 -26.18 -26.45 -6.54
C LYS A 412 -27.25 -27.32 -5.94
N LYS A 413 -28.46 -27.22 -6.46
CA LYS A 413 -29.57 -28.10 -6.11
C LYS A 413 -29.30 -29.49 -6.66
N VAL A 414 -29.22 -30.47 -5.77
CA VAL A 414 -29.09 -31.88 -6.14
C VAL A 414 -30.34 -32.62 -5.67
N LYS A 415 -31.02 -33.28 -6.61
CA LYS A 415 -32.07 -34.23 -6.29
C LYS A 415 -31.43 -35.48 -5.70
N LYS A 416 -31.59 -35.69 -4.40
CA LYS A 416 -31.26 -36.97 -3.77
C LYS A 416 -32.50 -37.86 -3.91
N THR A 417 -32.46 -38.77 -4.89
CA THR A 417 -33.49 -39.79 -5.08
C THR A 417 -33.22 -40.93 -4.11
N VAL A 418 -34.14 -41.17 -3.18
CA VAL A 418 -34.07 -42.34 -2.31
C VAL A 418 -35.01 -43.38 -2.91
N GLY A 419 -34.43 -44.41 -3.52
CA GLY A 419 -35.18 -45.39 -4.28
C GLY A 419 -36.07 -46.25 -3.38
N ALA A 420 -37.38 -46.21 -3.59
CA ALA A 420 -38.24 -47.31 -3.19
C ALA A 420 -38.08 -48.42 -4.24
N LYS A 421 -37.31 -49.46 -3.93
CA LYS A 421 -37.59 -50.77 -4.51
C LYS A 421 -37.55 -51.84 -3.44
N LYS A 422 -38.74 -52.41 -3.25
CA LYS A 422 -39.05 -53.71 -2.66
C LYS A 422 -37.84 -54.65 -2.65
N GLU A 423 -37.11 -54.67 -1.55
CA GLU A 423 -36.53 -55.88 -0.97
C GLU A 423 -36.20 -55.59 0.49
N ILE A 424 -36.79 -56.38 1.39
CA ILE A 424 -36.69 -56.30 2.85
C ILE A 424 -35.31 -56.85 3.30
N LYS A 425 -34.24 -56.33 2.71
CA LYS A 425 -32.83 -56.59 3.05
C LYS A 425 -32.08 -55.28 2.84
N THR A 426 -32.00 -54.32 3.76
CA THR A 426 -32.23 -54.30 5.20
C THR A 426 -32.53 -52.84 5.57
N LYS A 427 -33.60 -52.55 6.33
CA LYS A 427 -33.84 -51.19 6.88
C LYS A 427 -32.62 -50.65 7.65
N LYS A 428 -31.79 -51.56 8.16
CA LYS A 428 -30.51 -51.29 8.83
C LYS A 428 -29.48 -50.63 7.90
N GLY A 429 -29.34 -51.10 6.65
CA GLY A 429 -28.34 -50.59 5.70
C GLY A 429 -28.63 -49.18 5.16
N GLU A 430 -29.90 -48.81 4.95
CA GLU A 430 -30.28 -47.44 4.54
C GLU A 430 -30.14 -46.43 5.69
N ALA A 431 -30.57 -46.80 6.90
CA ALA A 431 -30.37 -45.98 8.10
C ALA A 431 -28.87 -45.76 8.38
N GLU A 432 -28.05 -46.80 8.21
CA GLU A 432 -26.60 -46.74 8.33
C GLU A 432 -25.96 -45.83 7.26
N LYS A 433 -26.44 -45.91 6.01
CA LYS A 433 -26.00 -45.01 4.93
C LYS A 433 -26.36 -43.55 5.20
N ASN A 434 -27.58 -43.27 5.65
CA ASN A 434 -28.06 -41.93 5.99
C ASN A 434 -27.31 -41.34 7.19
N PHE A 435 -27.08 -42.15 8.22
CA PHE A 435 -26.25 -41.79 9.37
C PHE A 435 -24.81 -41.47 8.94
N ASN A 436 -24.23 -42.27 8.04
CA ASN A 436 -22.89 -42.02 7.52
C ASN A 436 -22.78 -40.71 6.72
N ILE A 437 -23.84 -40.30 6.00
CA ILE A 437 -23.87 -38.99 5.30
C ILE A 437 -23.85 -37.84 6.31
N ILE A 438 -24.73 -37.86 7.31
CA ILE A 438 -24.81 -36.83 8.35
C ILE A 438 -23.50 -36.78 9.16
N LYS A 439 -23.00 -37.93 9.58
CA LYS A 439 -21.72 -38.05 10.30
C LYS A 439 -20.56 -37.52 9.46
N GLY A 440 -20.55 -37.80 8.15
CA GLY A 440 -19.57 -37.25 7.20
C GLY A 440 -19.58 -35.72 7.17
N LEU A 441 -20.76 -35.11 7.04
CA LEU A 441 -20.93 -33.65 7.05
C LEU A 441 -20.54 -33.03 8.40
N ILE A 442 -20.90 -33.67 9.52
CA ILE A 442 -20.50 -33.20 10.86
C ILE A 442 -18.97 -33.22 11.00
N ASN A 443 -18.32 -34.32 10.59
CA ASN A 443 -16.86 -34.44 10.64
C ASN A 443 -16.18 -33.39 9.74
N GLU A 444 -16.73 -33.14 8.55
CA GLU A 444 -16.24 -32.08 7.64
C GLU A 444 -16.35 -30.71 8.31
N ILE A 445 -17.50 -30.35 8.88
CA ILE A 445 -17.70 -29.09 9.60
C ILE A 445 -16.74 -28.96 10.79
N GLN A 446 -16.53 -30.02 11.56
CA GLN A 446 -15.58 -30.02 12.68
C GLN A 446 -14.15 -29.76 12.20
N LYS A 447 -13.71 -30.43 11.14
CA LYS A 447 -12.41 -30.19 10.51
C LYS A 447 -12.27 -28.73 10.06
N LEU A 448 -13.26 -28.20 9.35
CA LEU A 448 -13.27 -26.80 8.90
C LEU A 448 -13.19 -25.81 10.08
N ARG A 449 -13.86 -26.10 11.21
CA ARG A 449 -13.79 -25.28 12.43
C ARG A 449 -12.40 -25.29 13.06
N SER A 450 -11.73 -26.44 13.09
CA SER A 450 -10.34 -26.53 13.56
C SER A 450 -9.39 -25.72 12.67
N GLU A 451 -9.53 -25.83 11.35
CA GLU A 451 -8.75 -25.04 10.37
C GLU A 451 -9.03 -23.54 10.52
N LYS A 452 -10.28 -23.13 10.76
CA LYS A 452 -10.65 -21.74 11.08
C LYS A 452 -9.86 -21.19 12.28
N PHE A 453 -9.75 -21.95 13.36
CA PHE A 453 -9.04 -21.51 14.55
C PHE A 453 -7.53 -21.38 14.36
N GLN A 454 -6.94 -22.19 13.47
CA GLN A 454 -5.53 -22.05 13.09
C GLN A 454 -5.31 -20.75 12.30
N LEU A 455 -6.16 -20.47 11.30
CA LEU A 455 -6.08 -19.22 10.52
C LEU A 455 -6.24 -17.97 11.39
N ILE A 456 -7.08 -18.02 12.44
CA ILE A 456 -7.21 -16.94 13.42
C ILE A 456 -5.89 -16.71 14.18
N ASP A 457 -5.17 -17.77 14.54
CA ASP A 457 -3.87 -17.64 15.21
C ASP A 457 -2.80 -17.10 14.26
N GLU A 458 -2.81 -17.51 13.00
CA GLU A 458 -1.87 -17.04 11.97
C GLU A 458 -2.07 -15.55 11.68
N ALA A 459 -3.31 -15.11 11.50
CA ALA A 459 -3.64 -13.70 11.36
C ALA A 459 -3.15 -12.88 12.57
N TYR A 460 -3.29 -13.42 13.78
CA TYR A 460 -2.72 -12.79 14.98
C TYR A 460 -1.20 -12.69 14.94
N GLN A 461 -0.48 -13.74 14.51
CA GLN A 461 0.98 -13.69 14.38
C GLN A 461 1.44 -12.62 13.38
N HIS A 462 0.71 -12.46 12.27
CA HIS A 462 0.99 -11.40 11.30
C HIS A 462 0.87 -10.00 11.92
N VAL A 463 -0.16 -9.77 12.75
CA VAL A 463 -0.34 -8.51 13.49
C VAL A 463 0.79 -8.27 14.48
N ILE A 464 1.19 -9.28 15.25
CA ILE A 464 2.31 -9.15 16.20
C ILE A 464 3.61 -8.83 15.48
N LYS A 465 3.90 -9.51 14.37
CA LYS A 465 5.09 -9.23 13.58
C LYS A 465 5.08 -7.80 13.02
N LEU A 466 3.93 -7.32 12.54
CA LEU A 466 3.79 -5.91 12.14
C LEU A 466 4.07 -4.94 13.29
N GLU A 467 3.61 -5.24 14.51
CA GLU A 467 3.91 -4.44 15.71
C GLU A 467 5.42 -4.34 15.97
N GLU A 468 6.17 -5.40 15.70
CA GLU A 468 7.61 -5.45 15.88
C GLU A 468 8.37 -4.60 14.83
N ILE A 469 8.02 -4.72 13.55
CA ILE A 469 8.83 -4.17 12.45
C ILE A 469 8.33 -2.83 11.89
N ALA A 470 7.01 -2.57 11.92
CA ALA A 470 6.43 -1.40 11.28
C ALA A 470 6.68 -0.11 12.07
N LEU A 471 6.99 0.96 11.34
CA LEU A 471 7.14 2.29 11.91
C LEU A 471 5.82 2.74 12.56
N GLN A 472 4.71 2.56 11.84
CA GLN A 472 3.37 2.84 12.30
C GLN A 472 2.45 1.65 12.00
N VAL A 473 1.90 1.05 13.05
CA VAL A 473 0.97 -0.10 12.95
C VAL A 473 -0.46 0.39 12.71
N ASP A 474 -0.76 1.58 13.22
CA ASP A 474 -2.08 2.22 13.32
C ASP A 474 -2.57 2.81 11.99
N ALA A 475 -2.52 2.01 10.92
CA ALA A 475 -3.10 2.33 9.63
C ALA A 475 -4.57 1.90 9.55
N VAL A 476 -5.39 2.62 8.77
CA VAL A 476 -6.80 2.28 8.53
C VAL A 476 -6.97 0.83 8.06
N THR A 477 -6.08 0.37 7.18
CA THR A 477 -6.07 -1.01 6.66
C THR A 477 -5.81 -2.04 7.76
N THR A 478 -4.92 -1.74 8.69
CA THR A 478 -4.71 -2.57 9.88
C THR A 478 -5.96 -2.60 10.76
N LEU A 479 -6.64 -1.47 10.93
CA LEU A 479 -7.82 -1.38 11.82
C LEU A 479 -8.99 -2.23 11.33
N VAL A 480 -9.31 -2.18 10.02
CA VAL A 480 -10.35 -3.04 9.43
C VAL A 480 -10.07 -4.52 9.72
N HIS A 481 -8.81 -4.92 9.60
CA HIS A 481 -8.35 -6.27 9.89
C HIS A 481 -8.38 -6.60 11.40
N LEU A 482 -8.03 -5.63 12.26
CA LEU A 482 -8.04 -5.78 13.72
C LEU A 482 -9.45 -5.99 14.26
N ASP A 483 -10.45 -5.22 13.82
CA ASP A 483 -11.82 -5.35 14.32
C ASP A 483 -12.42 -6.72 14.00
N PHE A 484 -12.21 -7.19 12.76
CA PHE A 484 -12.58 -8.54 12.36
C PHE A 484 -11.86 -9.59 13.21
N LEU A 485 -10.55 -9.45 13.40
CA LEU A 485 -9.74 -10.41 14.16
C LEU A 485 -10.12 -10.43 15.65
N ILE A 486 -10.39 -9.28 16.27
CA ILE A 486 -10.85 -9.18 17.67
C ILE A 486 -12.16 -9.96 17.83
N ALA A 487 -13.14 -9.74 16.94
CA ALA A 487 -14.42 -10.43 16.99
C ALA A 487 -14.25 -11.96 16.90
N LYS A 488 -13.40 -12.43 15.97
CA LYS A 488 -13.13 -13.87 15.80
C LYS A 488 -12.28 -14.47 16.90
N MET A 489 -11.37 -13.70 17.51
CA MET A 489 -10.59 -14.14 18.65
C MET A 489 -11.46 -14.26 19.92
N LYS A 490 -12.45 -13.38 20.09
CA LYS A 490 -13.48 -13.50 21.14
C LYS A 490 -14.32 -14.78 20.97
N GLU A 491 -14.74 -15.08 19.74
CA GLU A 491 -15.46 -16.32 19.42
C GLU A 491 -14.64 -17.58 19.79
N LYS A 492 -13.31 -17.51 19.61
CA LYS A 492 -12.38 -18.59 19.99
C LYS A 492 -12.17 -18.72 21.51
N GLY A 493 -12.38 -17.65 22.27
CA GLY A 493 -12.23 -17.63 23.73
C GLY A 493 -10.80 -17.33 24.24
N ASP A 494 -9.88 -16.83 23.40
CA ASP A 494 -8.52 -16.47 23.83
C ASP A 494 -8.47 -15.02 24.36
N THR A 495 -8.79 -14.86 25.65
CA THR A 495 -8.90 -13.55 26.30
C THR A 495 -7.59 -12.77 26.31
N LYS A 496 -6.43 -13.44 26.39
CA LYS A 496 -5.11 -12.79 26.38
C LYS A 496 -4.83 -12.14 25.03
N LYS A 497 -5.07 -12.87 23.93
CA LYS A 497 -4.90 -12.33 22.58
C LYS A 497 -5.88 -11.21 22.29
N VAL A 498 -7.14 -11.35 22.73
CA VAL A 498 -8.16 -10.29 22.61
C VAL A 498 -7.69 -9.01 23.29
N GLN A 499 -7.25 -9.08 24.55
CA GLN A 499 -6.81 -7.89 25.28
C GLN A 499 -5.61 -7.21 24.60
N LYS A 500 -4.67 -7.99 24.06
CA LYS A 500 -3.53 -7.44 23.29
C LYS A 500 -4.00 -6.69 22.03
N LEU A 501 -4.92 -7.27 21.26
CA LEU A 501 -5.47 -6.63 20.05
C LEU A 501 -6.31 -5.38 20.39
N GLU A 502 -7.10 -5.42 21.47
CA GLU A 502 -7.88 -4.28 21.94
C GLU A 502 -6.97 -3.13 22.41
N ASN A 503 -5.87 -3.44 23.10
CA ASN A 503 -4.89 -2.44 23.50
C ASN A 503 -4.25 -1.75 22.28
N MET A 504 -3.91 -2.50 21.23
CA MET A 504 -3.42 -1.91 19.97
C MET A 504 -4.49 -0.99 19.36
N ARG A 505 -5.74 -1.44 19.30
CA ARG A 505 -6.86 -0.65 18.77
C ARG A 505 -7.08 0.66 19.55
N ILE A 506 -6.94 0.64 20.87
CA ILE A 506 -7.10 1.84 21.71
C ILE A 506 -6.00 2.86 21.40
N GLN A 507 -4.77 2.39 21.17
CA GLN A 507 -3.61 3.25 20.87
C GLN A 507 -3.72 3.98 19.53
N MET A 508 -4.62 3.55 18.64
CA MET A 508 -4.83 4.19 17.35
C MET A 508 -5.39 5.61 17.48
N ASP A 509 -4.82 6.51 16.69
CA ASP A 509 -5.20 7.93 16.62
C ASP A 509 -6.67 8.15 16.21
N GLU A 510 -7.30 9.20 16.74
CA GLU A 510 -8.70 9.55 16.44
C GLU A 510 -8.90 9.87 14.95
N GLY A 511 -7.93 10.49 14.28
CA GLY A 511 -7.99 10.75 12.85
C GLY A 511 -8.07 9.46 12.02
N THR A 512 -7.35 8.40 12.42
CA THR A 512 -7.46 7.08 11.78
C THR A 512 -8.82 6.43 12.03
N LYS A 513 -9.40 6.61 13.21
CA LYS A 513 -10.75 6.10 13.55
C LYS A 513 -11.85 6.84 12.78
N LEU A 514 -11.70 8.15 12.57
CA LEU A 514 -12.63 8.97 11.80
C LEU A 514 -12.51 8.68 10.29
N ALA A 515 -11.30 8.44 9.78
CA ALA A 515 -11.10 8.05 8.38
C ALA A 515 -11.88 6.78 7.98
N LEU A 516 -12.11 5.85 8.92
CA LEU A 516 -12.99 4.69 8.69
C LEU A 516 -14.44 5.05 8.41
N GLN A 517 -14.96 6.18 8.91
CA GLN A 517 -16.35 6.58 8.66
C GLN A 517 -16.57 7.02 7.21
N TYR A 518 -15.47 7.23 6.46
CA TYR A 518 -15.47 7.56 5.04
C TYR A 518 -15.18 6.34 4.14
N LEU A 519 -14.98 5.14 4.73
CA LEU A 519 -14.98 3.83 4.06
C LEU A 519 -16.38 3.22 4.13
#